data_AF-A0A940BLC6-F1
#
_entry.id   AF-A0A940BLC6-F1
#
_cell.length_a   1.000
_cell.length_b   1.000
_cell.length_c   1.000
_cell.angle_alpha   90.00
_cell.angle_beta   90.00
_cell.angle_gamma   90.00
#
_symmetry.space_group_name_H-M   'P 1'
#
loop_
_entity.id
_entity.type
_entity.pdbx_description
1 polymer ?
#
loop_
_entity_poly.entity_id
_entity_poly.type
_entity_poly.pdbx_seq_one_letter_code
_entity_poly.pdbx_strand_id
1 'polypeptide(L)'
;MRINRTRRIISLLLLLCVTAFSLSFSVFADRAPEKPQDAGADHAAGSVIDQNLVAAEMQEKAGQGILEIESLREESSKHFQLEDGSYQAIAYGAAVHRMDADGKWRDIDNRLYA
;
A
#
# COMPACT_ATOMS: atom_id res chain seq x y z
N MET A 1 -33.02 -30.14 22.00
CA MET A 1 -31.56 -30.37 22.06
C MET A 1 -30.94 -29.44 23.11
N ARG A 2 -30.58 -29.92 24.31
CA ARG A 2 -29.94 -29.09 25.36
C ARG A 2 -28.48 -28.84 24.94
N ILE A 3 -28.17 -27.65 24.46
CA ILE A 3 -26.79 -27.28 24.11
C ILE A 3 -25.97 -27.21 25.40
N ASN A 4 -24.92 -28.02 25.48
CA ASN A 4 -24.05 -28.15 26.64
C ASN A 4 -23.37 -26.81 26.95
N ARG A 5 -23.32 -26.41 28.23
CA ARG A 5 -22.75 -25.12 28.67
C ARG A 5 -21.34 -24.89 28.12
N THR A 6 -20.52 -25.94 28.07
CA THR A 6 -19.16 -25.92 27.49
C THR A 6 -19.14 -25.61 25.99
N ARG A 7 -20.07 -26.18 25.21
CA ARG A 7 -20.18 -25.91 23.76
C ARG A 7 -20.65 -24.48 23.49
N ARG A 8 -21.53 -23.93 24.34
CA ARG A 8 -21.93 -22.50 24.25
C ARG A 8 -20.75 -21.59 24.52
N ILE A 9 -19.95 -21.89 25.54
CA ILE A 9 -18.76 -21.11 25.87
C ILE A 9 -17.75 -21.16 24.72
N ILE A 10 -17.47 -22.34 24.16
CA ILE A 10 -16.55 -22.51 23.03
C ILE A 10 -17.05 -21.73 21.79
N SER A 11 -18.33 -21.80 21.45
CA SER A 11 -18.90 -21.02 20.35
C SER A 11 -18.83 -19.51 20.58
N LEU A 12 -19.07 -19.04 21.82
CA LEU A 12 -18.95 -17.62 22.16
C LEU A 12 -17.50 -17.14 22.06
N LEU A 13 -16.54 -17.96 22.49
CA LEU A 13 -15.11 -17.67 22.40
C LEU A 13 -14.64 -17.60 20.93
N LEU A 14 -15.09 -18.52 20.10
CA LEU A 14 -14.79 -18.52 18.66
C LEU A 14 -15.40 -17.31 17.96
N LEU A 15 -16.64 -16.95 18.27
CA LEU A 15 -17.30 -15.76 17.73
C LEU A 15 -16.54 -14.48 18.12
N LEU A 16 -16.11 -14.37 19.38
CA LEU A 16 -15.31 -13.25 19.89
C LEU A 16 -13.95 -13.18 19.19
N CYS A 17 -13.29 -14.32 18.98
CA CYS A 17 -11.97 -14.38 18.35
C CYS A 17 -12.03 -13.95 16.88
N VAL A 18 -13.02 -14.42 16.13
CA VAL A 18 -13.21 -14.05 14.71
C VAL A 18 -13.57 -12.57 14.58
N THR A 19 -14.44 -12.04 15.45
CA THR A 19 -14.81 -10.61 15.43
C THR A 19 -13.64 -9.70 15.83
N ALA A 20 -12.85 -10.09 16.83
CA ALA A 20 -11.65 -9.36 17.25
C ALA A 20 -10.61 -9.26 16.11
N PHE A 21 -10.41 -10.34 15.36
CA PHE A 21 -9.45 -10.37 14.25
C PHE A 21 -9.95 -9.68 12.97
N SER A 22 -11.25 -9.37 12.88
CA SER A 22 -11.85 -8.67 11.74
C SER A 22 -11.80 -7.15 11.87
N LEU A 23 -11.37 -6.60 13.00
CA LEU A 23 -11.20 -5.15 13.19
C LEU A 23 -9.87 -4.71 12.54
N SER A 24 -9.96 -3.96 11.45
CA SER A 24 -8.81 -3.25 10.88
C SER A 24 -8.33 -2.20 11.88
N PHE A 25 -7.18 -2.44 12.52
CA PHE A 25 -6.58 -1.46 13.42
C PHE A 25 -6.14 -0.23 12.63
N SER A 26 -6.76 0.92 12.90
CA SER A 26 -6.31 2.20 12.35
C SER A 26 -5.11 2.71 13.15
N VAL A 27 -3.97 2.89 12.47
CA VAL A 27 -2.78 3.53 13.05
C VAL A 27 -2.98 5.04 13.08
N PHE A 28 -2.90 5.64 14.26
CA PHE A 28 -2.84 7.10 14.42
C PHE A 28 -1.37 7.51 14.58
N ALA A 29 -0.89 8.37 13.69
CA ALA A 29 0.41 9.00 13.82
C ALA A 29 0.31 10.16 14.82
N ASP A 30 1.05 10.07 15.93
CA ASP A 30 1.18 11.18 16.87
C ASP A 30 2.20 12.17 16.28
N ARG A 31 1.75 13.40 16.00
CA ARG A 31 2.63 14.44 15.46
C ARG A 31 3.51 14.94 16.59
N ALA A 32 4.81 14.71 16.48
CA ALA A 32 5.79 15.36 17.34
C ALA A 32 5.61 16.90 17.26
N PRO A 33 5.73 17.63 18.38
CA PRO A 33 5.49 19.07 18.41
C PRO A 33 6.48 19.77 17.47
N GLU A 34 5.96 20.38 16.40
CA GLU A 34 6.72 21.24 15.52
C GLU A 34 7.28 22.42 16.32
N LYS A 35 8.60 22.61 16.23
CA LYS A 35 9.26 23.78 16.79
C LYS A 35 8.87 25.00 15.93
N PRO A 36 8.42 26.12 16.52
CA PRO A 36 7.93 27.25 15.76
C PRO A 36 9.07 27.91 14.98
N GLN A 37 8.93 28.02 13.66
CA GLN A 37 9.73 28.93 12.84
C GLN A 37 8.83 29.67 11.86
N ASP A 38 8.52 30.90 12.28
CA ASP A 38 8.32 32.15 11.56
C ASP A 38 7.25 32.27 10.45
N ALA A 39 6.44 33.32 10.67
CA ALA A 39 5.30 33.78 9.89
C ALA A 39 5.57 33.94 8.38
N GLY A 40 4.85 33.15 7.58
CA GLY A 40 4.58 33.36 6.15
C GLY A 40 3.32 32.57 5.80
N ALA A 41 2.28 33.26 5.37
CA ALA A 41 0.92 32.74 5.28
C ALA A 41 0.63 32.06 3.94
N ASP A 42 0.99 30.77 3.79
CA ASP A 42 0.68 30.00 2.58
C ASP A 42 0.55 28.50 2.91
N HIS A 43 -0.68 28.06 3.17
CA HIS A 43 -1.20 26.70 2.97
C HIS A 43 -0.35 25.48 3.42
N ALA A 44 -0.66 24.98 4.63
CA ALA A 44 -0.80 23.55 4.97
C ALA A 44 0.19 22.56 4.33
N ALA A 45 1.42 22.52 4.81
CA ALA A 45 2.38 21.44 4.55
C ALA A 45 2.01 20.18 5.38
N GLY A 46 0.95 19.48 4.97
CA GLY A 46 1.02 18.02 5.05
C GLY A 46 2.13 17.61 4.08
N SER A 47 3.14 16.86 4.54
CA SER A 47 4.20 16.33 3.69
C SER A 47 3.59 15.74 2.41
N VAL A 48 3.67 16.49 1.30
CA VAL A 48 3.26 16.01 0.00
C VAL A 48 4.35 15.02 -0.38
N ILE A 49 4.14 13.76 -0.03
CA ILE A 49 4.98 12.69 -0.53
C ILE A 49 4.75 12.69 -2.04
N ASP A 50 5.76 13.12 -2.79
CA ASP A 50 5.75 13.01 -4.24
C ASP A 50 5.75 11.50 -4.57
N GLN A 51 4.58 10.98 -4.95
CA GLN A 51 4.42 9.57 -5.29
C GLN A 51 5.33 9.17 -6.46
N ASN A 52 5.70 10.13 -7.30
CA ASN A 52 6.63 9.91 -8.40
C ASN A 52 8.07 9.75 -7.90
N LEU A 53 8.44 10.44 -6.82
CA LEU A 53 9.72 10.25 -6.15
C LEU A 53 9.79 8.86 -5.46
N VAL A 54 8.73 8.47 -4.75
CA VAL A 54 8.64 7.14 -4.12
C VAL A 54 8.68 6.03 -5.17
N ALA A 55 8.00 6.23 -6.30
CA ALA A 55 8.06 5.32 -7.44
C ALA A 55 9.48 5.14 -7.95
N ALA A 56 10.20 6.24 -8.17
CA ALA A 56 11.58 6.21 -8.65
C ALA A 56 12.51 5.50 -7.66
N GLU A 57 12.37 5.76 -6.36
CA GLU A 57 13.16 5.10 -5.31
C GLU A 57 12.87 3.60 -5.22
N MET A 58 11.60 3.18 -5.29
CA MET A 58 11.24 1.75 -5.29
C MET A 58 11.76 1.03 -6.54
N GLN A 59 11.72 1.70 -7.70
CA GLN A 59 12.26 1.17 -8.94
C GLN A 59 13.79 1.06 -8.90
N GLU A 60 14.48 2.06 -8.33
CA GLU A 60 15.94 2.05 -8.14
C GLU A 60 16.39 0.91 -7.24
N LYS A 61 15.65 0.70 -6.14
CA LYS A 61 15.92 -0.36 -5.16
C LYS A 61 15.40 -1.73 -5.58
N ALA A 62 14.75 -1.85 -6.74
CA ALA A 62 14.31 -3.13 -7.25
C ALA A 62 15.51 -4.07 -7.43
N GLY A 63 15.46 -5.25 -6.79
CA GLY A 63 16.56 -6.20 -6.74
C GLY A 63 17.51 -6.03 -5.54
N GLN A 64 17.39 -4.94 -4.77
CA GLN A 64 18.03 -4.76 -3.45
C GLN A 64 17.02 -5.10 -2.35
N GLY A 65 16.47 -6.32 -2.43
CA GLY A 65 15.50 -6.81 -1.46
C GLY A 65 14.07 -6.26 -1.60
N ILE A 66 13.86 -5.27 -2.47
CA ILE A 66 12.54 -4.89 -2.99
C ILE A 66 12.27 -5.67 -4.29
N LEU A 67 11.10 -6.31 -4.38
CA LEU A 67 10.68 -7.09 -5.54
C LEU A 67 9.38 -6.54 -6.12
N GLU A 68 9.38 -6.17 -7.40
CA GLU A 68 8.13 -5.88 -8.11
C GLU A 68 7.35 -7.19 -8.37
N ILE A 69 6.05 -7.18 -8.10
CA ILE A 69 5.16 -8.32 -8.31
C ILE A 69 4.35 -8.08 -9.58
N GLU A 70 4.90 -8.52 -10.72
CA GLU A 70 4.30 -8.24 -12.04
C GLU A 70 2.87 -8.80 -12.20
N SER A 71 2.53 -9.88 -11.47
CA SER A 71 1.19 -10.48 -11.50
C SER A 71 0.10 -9.59 -10.88
N LEU A 72 0.50 -8.56 -10.13
CA LEU A 72 -0.40 -7.57 -9.54
C LEU A 72 -0.33 -6.22 -10.27
N ARG A 73 0.27 -6.15 -11.47
CA ARG A 73 0.19 -4.93 -12.28
C ARG A 73 -1.26 -4.63 -12.66
N GLU A 74 -1.59 -3.35 -12.66
CA GLU A 74 -2.84 -2.82 -13.20
C GLU A 74 -2.50 -1.70 -14.19
N GLU A 75 -3.50 -1.14 -14.87
CA GLU A 75 -3.31 -0.07 -15.85
C GLU A 75 -2.46 1.10 -15.29
N SER A 76 -2.71 1.49 -14.04
CA SER A 76 -2.09 2.65 -13.39
C SER A 76 -1.39 2.32 -12.07
N SER A 77 -1.07 1.06 -11.76
CA SER A 77 -0.43 0.70 -10.50
C SER A 77 0.70 -0.31 -10.64
N LYS A 78 1.71 -0.17 -9.79
CA LYS A 78 2.80 -1.14 -9.58
C LYS A 78 2.80 -1.60 -8.13
N HIS A 79 3.05 -2.88 -7.90
CA HIS A 79 3.08 -3.50 -6.57
C HIS A 79 4.47 -4.02 -6.27
N PHE A 80 4.95 -3.76 -5.07
CA PHE A 80 6.26 -4.17 -4.59
C PHE A 80 6.12 -4.92 -3.27
N GLN A 81 6.88 -6.00 -3.12
CA GLN A 81 7.18 -6.60 -1.83
C GLN A 81 8.48 -6.01 -1.31
N LEU A 82 8.46 -5.56 -0.07
CA LEU A 82 9.61 -5.01 0.66
C LEU A 82 10.40 -6.14 1.33
N GLU A 83 11.61 -5.81 1.81
CA GLU A 83 12.51 -6.78 2.47
C GLU A 83 11.90 -7.43 3.71
N ASP A 84 11.04 -6.71 4.44
CA ASP A 84 10.34 -7.20 5.62
C ASP A 84 9.12 -8.08 5.29
N GLY A 85 8.86 -8.32 4.01
CA GLY A 85 7.72 -9.10 3.51
C GLY A 85 6.42 -8.31 3.41
N SER A 86 6.41 -7.02 3.78
CA SER A 86 5.26 -6.15 3.58
C SER A 86 5.07 -5.80 2.10
N TYR A 87 3.88 -5.31 1.75
CA TYR A 87 3.50 -4.99 0.38
C TYR A 87 3.17 -3.50 0.25
N GLN A 88 3.72 -2.86 -0.78
CA GLN A 88 3.43 -1.47 -1.13
C GLN A 88 2.89 -1.40 -2.56
N ALA A 89 1.78 -0.69 -2.72
CA ALA A 89 1.28 -0.30 -4.03
C ALA A 89 1.63 1.16 -4.32
N ILE A 90 2.01 1.43 -5.58
CA ILE A 90 2.24 2.77 -6.09
C ILE A 90 1.22 2.99 -7.20
N ALA A 91 0.31 3.94 -6.95
CA ALA A 91 -0.72 4.32 -7.90
C ALA A 91 -0.31 5.59 -8.63
N TYR A 92 -0.45 5.58 -9.95
CA TYR A 92 -0.23 6.72 -10.82
C TYR A 92 -1.57 7.34 -11.20
N GLY A 93 -1.58 8.65 -11.43
CA GLY A 93 -2.77 9.36 -11.89
C GLY A 93 -3.20 9.05 -13.34
N ALA A 94 -2.38 8.28 -14.07
CA ALA A 94 -2.60 7.90 -15.46
C ALA A 94 -2.09 6.47 -15.72
N ALA A 95 -2.46 5.91 -16.88
CA ALA A 95 -1.99 4.60 -17.31
C ALA A 95 -0.46 4.59 -17.47
N VAL A 96 0.19 3.61 -16.84
CA VAL A 96 1.64 3.33 -16.95
C VAL A 96 1.92 1.97 -17.57
N HIS A 97 0.91 1.11 -17.63
CA HIS A 97 0.97 -0.16 -18.32
C HIS A 97 -0.03 -0.22 -19.47
N ARG A 98 0.31 -0.99 -20.49
CA ARG A 98 -0.53 -1.39 -21.63
C ARG A 98 -0.73 -2.89 -21.59
N MET A 99 -1.95 -3.35 -21.88
CA MET A 99 -2.22 -4.77 -22.01
C MET A 99 -1.70 -5.28 -23.36
N ASP A 100 -0.91 -6.34 -23.35
CA ASP A 100 -0.44 -7.00 -24.57
C ASP A 100 -1.50 -7.98 -25.13
N ALA A 101 -1.20 -8.57 -26.29
CA ALA A 101 -2.10 -9.52 -26.96
C ALA A 101 -2.35 -10.80 -26.14
N ASP A 102 -1.46 -11.12 -25.20
CA ASP A 102 -1.57 -12.27 -24.32
C ASP A 102 -2.31 -11.93 -23.01
N GLY A 103 -2.83 -10.71 -22.88
CA GLY A 103 -3.54 -10.23 -21.69
C GLY A 103 -2.62 -9.87 -20.52
N LYS A 104 -1.32 -9.65 -20.75
CA LYS A 104 -0.36 -9.27 -19.72
C LYS A 104 -0.09 -7.78 -19.73
N TRP A 105 0.03 -7.19 -18.55
CA TRP A 105 0.43 -5.80 -18.39
C TRP A 105 1.92 -5.60 -18.67
N ARG A 106 2.22 -4.69 -19.60
CA ARG A 106 3.57 -4.31 -20.03
C ARG A 106 3.79 -2.82 -19.81
N ASP A 107 5.02 -2.44 -19.49
CA ASP A 107 5.39 -1.03 -19.41
C ASP A 107 5.17 -0.31 -20.74
N ILE A 108 4.82 0.98 -20.64
CA ILE A 108 4.77 1.88 -21.78
C ILE A 108 6.19 2.41 -22.07
N ASP A 109 6.68 2.18 -23.29
CA ASP A 109 7.95 2.77 -23.74
C ASP A 109 7.75 4.26 -24.07
N ASN A 110 8.31 5.12 -23.22
CA ASN A 110 8.23 6.58 -23.34
C ASN A 110 9.46 7.20 -24.04
N ARG A 111 10.31 6.41 -24.68
CA ARG A 111 11.47 6.94 -25.42
C ARG A 111 11.02 7.79 -26.61
N LEU A 112 11.53 9.02 -26.69
CA LEU A 112 11.37 9.90 -27.85
C LEU A 112 12.48 9.61 -28.86
N TYR A 113 12.12 9.19 -30.06
CA TYR A 113 13.06 9.04 -31.17
C TYR A 113 13.21 10.38 -31.90
N ALA A 114 14.46 10.78 -32.14
CA ALA A 114 14.82 12.01 -32.87
C ALA A 114 15.01 11.75 -34.37
#